data_AF-A0A1C3X3J6-F1
#
_entry.id   AF-A0A1C3X3J6-F1
#
_cell.length_a   1.000
_cell.length_b   1.000
_cell.length_c   1.000
_cell.angle_alpha   90.00
_cell.angle_beta   90.00
_cell.angle_gamma   90.00
#
_symmetry.space_group_name_H-M   'P 1'
#
loop_
_entity.id
_entity.type
_entity.pdbx_description
1 polymer ?
#
loop_
_entity_poly.entity_id
_entity_poly.type
_entity_poly.pdbx_seq_one_letter_code
_entity_poly.pdbx_strand_id
1 'polypeptide(L)'
;MMADGSTFFRLGCLLMREAGAMMKTLFLAFLATTVSCTTAFASGTIYYGSRAGMEVTIVNMSGLDTSHAEIRTKHTRENAVAFCREYVQKVTPDCIKQELATPLNDLIQADCKTGVFTDFVGDRHQFQGRNPAAGSMAKYRLVDLKTNEAADGSSASGYSTNMGIFRALCPRTAPQDD
;
A
#
# COMPACT_ATOMS: atom_id res chain seq x y z
N MET A 1 -13.37 34.87 -20.59
CA MET A 1 -14.37 35.38 -19.62
C MET A 1 -14.29 34.46 -18.41
N MET A 2 -13.33 34.63 -17.48
CA MET A 2 -13.24 35.64 -16.42
C MET A 2 -14.48 35.73 -15.53
N ALA A 3 -14.38 35.17 -14.33
CA ALA A 3 -14.80 35.83 -13.09
C ALA A 3 -13.92 35.30 -11.95
N ASP A 4 -13.31 36.26 -11.26
CA ASP A 4 -12.34 36.20 -10.18
C ASP A 4 -13.06 36.67 -8.88
N GLY A 5 -12.52 36.36 -7.68
CA GLY A 5 -12.95 37.07 -6.48
C GLY A 5 -12.92 36.34 -5.13
N SER A 6 -11.79 36.49 -4.43
CA SER A 6 -11.67 36.98 -3.04
C SER A 6 -12.36 36.18 -1.91
N THR A 7 -11.73 35.91 -0.76
CA THR A 7 -11.37 36.96 0.23
C THR A 7 -10.50 36.40 1.36
N PHE A 8 -9.47 37.18 1.68
CA PHE A 8 -8.60 37.17 2.85
C PHE A 8 -9.35 37.08 4.19
N PHE A 9 -8.80 36.36 5.18
CA PHE A 9 -9.00 36.71 6.60
C PHE A 9 -7.64 36.82 7.30
N ARG A 10 -7.14 38.07 7.37
CA ARG A 10 -6.03 38.46 8.23
C ARG A 10 -6.56 38.61 9.66
N LEU A 11 -6.02 37.81 10.55
CA LEU A 11 -6.11 37.97 12.00
C LEU A 11 -5.29 39.20 12.41
N GLY A 12 -5.93 40.16 13.07
CA GLY A 12 -5.25 41.28 13.68
C GLY A 12 -6.15 41.98 14.67
N CYS A 13 -6.02 41.65 15.97
CA CYS A 13 -6.09 42.63 17.06
C CYS A 13 -5.76 41.94 18.39
N LEU A 14 -4.52 42.12 18.84
CA LEU A 14 -4.12 41.91 20.23
C LEU A 14 -3.55 43.25 20.71
N LEU A 15 -4.19 43.88 21.69
CA LEU A 15 -3.57 44.47 22.88
C LEU A 15 -4.52 45.42 23.63
N MET A 16 -4.84 44.98 24.85
CA MET A 16 -4.92 45.71 26.12
C MET A 16 -5.65 47.07 26.22
N ARG A 17 -6.64 47.11 27.13
CA ARG A 17 -6.72 48.17 28.15
C ARG A 17 -7.53 47.74 29.38
N GLU A 18 -7.13 48.29 30.53
CA GLU A 18 -7.34 47.85 31.90
C GLU A 18 -8.69 48.19 32.56
N ALA A 19 -8.87 47.58 33.74
CA ALA A 19 -9.51 48.07 34.97
C ALA A 19 -11.00 47.74 35.24
N GLY A 20 -11.24 47.13 36.41
CA GLY A 20 -12.50 47.30 37.15
C GLY A 20 -13.16 46.05 37.75
N ALA A 21 -12.60 45.55 38.85
CA ALA A 21 -13.26 44.99 40.05
C ALA A 21 -14.34 43.87 39.99
N MET A 22 -14.29 43.05 41.07
CA MET A 22 -15.32 42.19 41.66
C MET A 22 -15.53 40.80 41.03
N MET A 23 -15.04 39.73 41.70
CA MET A 23 -15.71 39.02 42.79
C MET A 23 -16.58 37.85 42.27
N LYS A 24 -15.98 36.67 42.16
CA LYS A 24 -16.41 35.41 42.83
C LYS A 24 -15.91 34.19 42.08
N THR A 25 -15.16 33.41 42.82
CA THR A 25 -14.71 32.04 42.58
C THR A 25 -15.83 31.17 42.03
N LEU A 26 -15.65 30.59 40.84
CA LEU A 26 -16.40 29.44 40.38
C LEU A 26 -15.44 28.43 39.78
N PHE A 27 -15.44 27.25 40.38
CA PHE A 27 -14.71 26.04 39.98
C PHE A 27 -14.93 25.74 38.50
N LEU A 28 -13.84 25.63 37.73
CA LEU A 28 -13.84 25.03 36.40
C LEU A 28 -12.77 23.94 36.36
N ALA A 29 -13.25 22.71 36.40
CA ALA A 29 -12.46 21.50 36.21
C ALA A 29 -11.82 21.52 34.81
N PHE A 30 -10.50 21.64 34.76
CA PHE A 30 -9.71 21.48 33.54
C PHE A 30 -9.51 19.97 33.31
N LEU A 31 -10.48 19.32 32.65
CA LEU A 31 -10.31 17.94 32.21
C LEU A 31 -9.45 17.95 30.94
N ALA A 32 -8.17 17.64 31.12
CA ALA A 32 -7.19 17.52 30.04
C ALA A 32 -7.60 16.41 29.06
N THR A 33 -8.07 16.79 27.87
CA THR A 33 -8.30 15.87 26.75
C THR A 33 -6.96 15.56 26.09
N THR A 34 -6.34 14.44 26.50
CA THR A 34 -5.19 13.86 25.83
C THR A 34 -5.62 13.37 24.44
N VAL A 35 -5.20 14.09 23.39
CA VAL A 35 -5.34 13.66 21.99
C VAL A 35 -4.35 12.53 21.75
N SER A 36 -4.82 11.29 21.88
CA SER A 36 -4.07 10.11 21.45
C SER A 36 -4.06 10.07 19.93
N CYS A 37 -2.89 10.30 19.34
CA CYS A 37 -2.67 10.10 17.90
C CYS A 37 -2.67 8.59 17.63
N THR A 38 -3.81 8.06 17.18
CA THR A 38 -3.87 6.68 16.67
C THR A 38 -3.12 6.64 15.35
N THR A 39 -1.96 5.96 15.33
CA THR A 39 -1.28 5.60 14.09
C THR A 39 -2.25 4.83 13.20
N ALA A 40 -2.57 5.38 12.04
CA ALA A 40 -3.34 4.66 11.03
C ALA A 40 -2.53 3.42 10.63
N PHE A 41 -2.98 2.24 11.07
CA PHE A 41 -2.45 0.98 10.58
C PHE A 41 -2.61 0.98 9.05
N ALA A 42 -1.53 0.67 8.34
CA ALA A 42 -1.55 0.40 6.92
C ALA A 42 -2.66 -0.62 6.62
N SER A 43 -3.75 -0.18 6.01
CA SER A 43 -4.96 -0.96 5.78
C SER A 43 -4.96 -1.45 4.34
N GLY A 44 -4.84 -2.75 4.12
CA GLY A 44 -4.99 -3.34 2.79
C GLY A 44 -4.42 -4.76 2.68
N THR A 45 -4.63 -5.35 1.51
CA THR A 45 -4.03 -6.62 1.12
C THR A 45 -3.21 -6.46 -0.16
N ILE A 46 -2.26 -7.37 -0.36
CA ILE A 46 -1.47 -7.46 -1.59
C ILE A 46 -1.55 -8.89 -2.10
N TYR A 47 -1.77 -9.05 -3.40
CA TYR A 47 -1.74 -10.36 -4.03
C TYR A 47 -0.32 -10.91 -4.06
N TYR A 48 -0.16 -12.16 -3.61
CA TYR A 48 1.10 -12.90 -3.74
C TYR A 48 1.07 -13.90 -4.90
N GLY A 49 -0.09 -14.12 -5.52
CA GLY A 49 -0.25 -15.00 -6.68
C GLY A 49 -1.44 -14.61 -7.55
N SER A 50 -1.73 -15.43 -8.56
CA SER A 50 -2.69 -15.13 -9.63
C SER A 50 -4.09 -15.72 -9.42
N ARG A 51 -4.32 -16.47 -8.33
CA ARG A 51 -5.63 -17.05 -8.01
C ARG A 51 -6.39 -16.17 -7.03
N ALA A 52 -7.72 -16.24 -7.09
CA ALA A 52 -8.59 -15.52 -6.18
C ALA A 52 -8.27 -15.85 -4.72
N GLY A 53 -8.24 -14.84 -3.86
CA GLY A 53 -7.88 -14.97 -2.45
C GLY A 53 -6.40 -15.25 -2.15
N MET A 54 -5.50 -15.31 -3.15
CA MET A 54 -4.04 -15.37 -2.91
C MET A 54 -3.50 -14.00 -2.49
N GLU A 55 -3.88 -13.58 -1.29
CA GLU A 55 -3.60 -12.27 -0.72
C GLU A 55 -2.91 -12.40 0.63
N VAL A 56 -2.10 -11.40 0.98
CA VAL A 56 -1.54 -11.23 2.32
C VAL A 56 -1.91 -9.87 2.88
N THR A 57 -2.11 -9.78 4.19
CA THR A 57 -2.45 -8.53 4.86
C THR A 57 -1.21 -7.67 5.09
N ILE A 58 -1.28 -6.40 4.72
CA ILE A 58 -0.22 -5.43 5.02
C ILE A 58 -0.22 -5.13 6.52
N VAL A 59 0.94 -5.22 7.15
CA VAL A 59 1.12 -4.87 8.58
C VAL A 59 2.00 -3.64 8.79
N ASN A 60 2.86 -3.31 7.82
CA ASN A 60 3.67 -2.10 7.86
C ASN A 60 4.10 -1.68 6.45
N MET A 61 4.27 -0.38 6.23
CA MET A 61 4.82 0.20 5.00
C MET A 61 5.82 1.29 5.36
N SER A 62 6.93 1.36 4.63
CA SER A 62 7.95 2.40 4.84
C SER A 62 8.73 2.68 3.56
N GLY A 63 9.19 3.92 3.40
CA GLY A 63 10.09 4.28 2.30
C GLY A 63 9.49 4.15 0.88
N LEU A 64 8.16 4.13 0.74
CA LEU A 64 7.50 4.04 -0.57
C LEU A 64 8.02 5.12 -1.54
N ASP A 65 8.10 4.79 -2.83
CA ASP A 65 8.70 5.64 -3.87
C ASP A 65 10.18 6.00 -3.68
N THR A 66 10.91 5.32 -2.79
CA THR A 66 12.35 5.55 -2.59
C THR A 66 13.18 4.36 -3.07
N SER A 67 14.51 4.46 -2.93
CA SER A 67 15.41 3.34 -3.20
C SER A 67 15.40 2.25 -2.12
N HIS A 68 14.62 2.43 -1.05
CA HIS A 68 14.50 1.53 0.09
C HIS A 68 13.02 1.38 0.49
N ALA A 69 12.15 1.20 -0.50
CA ALA A 69 10.74 0.95 -0.25
C ALA A 69 10.56 -0.45 0.34
N GLU A 70 9.75 -0.56 1.39
CA GLU A 70 9.46 -1.82 2.07
C GLU A 70 7.97 -1.91 2.40
N ILE A 71 7.41 -3.11 2.21
CA ILE A 71 6.11 -3.47 2.75
C ILE A 71 6.26 -4.79 3.50
N ARG A 72 5.84 -4.79 4.76
CA ARG A 72 5.74 -6.01 5.57
C ARG A 72 4.31 -6.51 5.58
N THR A 73 4.15 -7.82 5.48
CA THR A 73 2.86 -8.47 5.41
C THR A 73 2.76 -9.61 6.42
N LYS A 74 1.56 -10.13 6.57
CA LYS A 74 1.29 -11.35 7.33
C LYS A 74 0.29 -12.19 6.57
N HIS A 75 0.60 -13.48 6.40
CA HIS A 75 -0.36 -14.45 5.89
C HIS A 75 -1.28 -14.87 7.06
N THR A 76 -2.48 -14.29 7.11
CA THR A 76 -3.43 -14.50 8.22
C THR A 76 -4.40 -15.64 7.92
N ARG A 77 -5.11 -16.09 8.96
CA ARG A 77 -6.18 -17.09 8.80
C ARG A 77 -7.29 -16.56 7.90
N GLU A 78 -7.59 -15.27 7.96
CA GLU A 78 -8.60 -14.61 7.14
C GLU A 78 -8.23 -14.66 5.65
N ASN A 79 -6.95 -14.43 5.33
CA ASN A 79 -6.43 -14.60 3.97
C ASN A 79 -6.63 -16.04 3.48
N ALA A 80 -6.22 -17.04 4.29
CA ALA A 80 -6.35 -18.44 3.92
C ALA A 80 -7.82 -18.88 3.74
N VAL A 81 -8.73 -18.37 4.56
CA VAL A 81 -10.17 -18.60 4.39
C VAL A 81 -10.68 -17.98 3.08
N ALA A 82 -10.19 -16.80 2.69
CA ALA A 82 -10.55 -16.17 1.43
C ALA A 82 -10.12 -17.03 0.24
N PHE A 83 -8.87 -17.49 0.20
CA PHE A 83 -8.40 -18.44 -0.82
C PHE A 83 -9.23 -19.72 -0.88
N CYS A 84 -9.47 -20.36 0.27
CA CYS A 84 -10.25 -21.59 0.34
C CYS A 84 -11.70 -21.41 -0.13
N ARG A 85 -12.30 -20.24 0.13
CA ARG A 85 -13.66 -19.91 -0.30
C ARG A 85 -13.70 -19.57 -1.78
N GLU A 86 -12.80 -18.73 -2.27
CA GLU A 86 -12.91 -18.09 -3.58
C GLU A 86 -12.25 -18.89 -4.69
N TYR A 87 -11.17 -19.61 -4.38
CA TYR A 87 -10.49 -20.44 -5.36
C TYR A 87 -10.85 -21.91 -5.21
N VAL A 88 -10.71 -22.48 -4.00
CA VAL A 88 -10.99 -23.91 -3.76
C VAL A 88 -12.49 -24.20 -3.69
N GLN A 89 -13.32 -23.18 -3.45
CA GLN A 89 -14.79 -23.30 -3.31
C GLN A 89 -15.23 -24.18 -2.14
N LYS A 90 -14.34 -24.39 -1.15
CA LYS A 90 -14.61 -25.20 0.04
C LYS A 90 -13.72 -24.77 1.20
N VAL A 91 -14.35 -24.29 2.27
CA VAL A 91 -13.65 -23.89 3.50
C VAL A 91 -13.57 -25.09 4.45
N THR A 92 -12.39 -25.68 4.59
CA THR A 92 -12.12 -26.75 5.57
C THR A 92 -10.90 -26.38 6.43
N PRO A 93 -10.78 -26.96 7.65
CA PRO A 93 -9.58 -26.80 8.47
C PRO A 93 -8.30 -27.20 7.73
N ASP A 94 -8.35 -28.26 6.92
CA ASP A 94 -7.20 -28.75 6.15
C ASP A 94 -6.79 -27.76 5.04
N CYS A 95 -7.76 -27.21 4.30
CA CYS A 95 -7.47 -26.20 3.28
C CYS A 95 -6.78 -24.97 3.91
N ILE A 96 -7.34 -24.45 5.01
CA ILE A 96 -6.77 -23.30 5.72
C ILE A 96 -5.35 -23.60 6.21
N LYS A 97 -5.12 -24.80 6.76
CA LYS A 97 -3.81 -25.21 7.26
C LYS A 97 -2.79 -25.33 6.12
N GLN A 98 -3.17 -25.92 4.99
CA GLN A 98 -2.31 -26.06 3.82
C GLN A 98 -1.94 -24.69 3.25
N GLU A 99 -2.93 -23.80 3.12
CA GLU A 99 -2.72 -22.46 2.59
C GLU A 99 -1.80 -21.63 3.50
N LEU A 100 -2.01 -21.67 4.82
CA LEU A 100 -1.11 -21.02 5.79
C LEU A 100 0.31 -21.60 5.81
N ALA A 101 0.51 -22.80 5.27
CA ALA A 101 1.82 -23.43 5.16
C ALA A 101 2.56 -23.05 3.86
N THR A 102 1.93 -22.27 2.97
CA THR A 102 2.59 -21.75 1.76
C THR A 102 3.80 -20.91 2.15
N PRO A 103 5.01 -21.23 1.64
CA PRO A 103 6.22 -20.52 2.01
C PRO A 103 6.24 -19.14 1.35
N LEU A 104 5.97 -18.10 2.14
CA LEU A 104 6.01 -16.70 1.72
C LEU A 104 6.92 -15.91 2.65
N ASN A 105 7.77 -15.06 2.07
CA ASN A 105 8.46 -14.01 2.79
C ASN A 105 7.43 -12.99 3.30
N ASP A 106 7.68 -12.42 4.47
CA ASP A 106 6.83 -11.40 5.09
C ASP A 106 7.23 -9.97 4.69
N LEU A 107 8.20 -9.83 3.80
CA LEU A 107 8.80 -8.58 3.38
C LEU A 107 9.02 -8.58 1.87
N ILE A 108 8.49 -7.54 1.23
CA ILE A 108 8.81 -7.17 -0.16
C ILE A 108 9.51 -5.81 -0.13
N GLN A 109 10.48 -5.64 -1.03
CA GLN A 109 11.29 -4.41 -1.09
C GLN A 109 11.43 -3.94 -2.52
N ALA A 110 11.63 -2.64 -2.71
CA ALA A 110 11.98 -2.07 -4.00
C ALA A 110 13.03 -0.97 -3.90
N ASP A 111 13.82 -0.87 -4.97
CA ASP A 111 14.46 0.36 -5.37
C ASP A 111 13.63 1.01 -6.50
N CYS A 112 12.78 1.96 -6.13
CA CYS A 112 11.88 2.64 -7.07
C CYS A 112 12.61 3.53 -8.09
N LYS A 113 13.91 3.83 -7.90
CA LYS A 113 14.70 4.58 -8.88
C LYS A 113 15.14 3.68 -10.04
N THR A 114 15.50 2.43 -9.73
CA THR A 114 15.93 1.45 -10.73
C THR A 114 14.79 0.57 -11.24
N GLY A 115 13.65 0.60 -10.56
CA GLY A 115 12.48 -0.23 -10.85
C GLY A 115 12.63 -1.68 -10.38
N VAL A 116 13.68 -1.99 -9.61
CA VAL A 116 13.97 -3.35 -9.13
C VAL A 116 13.22 -3.62 -7.84
N PHE A 117 12.58 -4.78 -7.72
CA PHE A 117 11.86 -5.19 -6.52
C PHE A 117 11.90 -6.70 -6.28
N THR A 118 11.55 -7.12 -5.07
CA THR A 118 11.39 -8.52 -4.68
C THR A 118 9.93 -8.86 -4.45
N ASP A 119 9.52 -10.07 -4.82
CA ASP A 119 8.20 -10.61 -4.51
C ASP A 119 8.20 -11.46 -3.23
N PHE A 120 7.05 -12.06 -2.91
CA PHE A 120 6.87 -12.87 -1.71
C PHE A 120 7.55 -14.24 -1.76
N VAL A 121 8.01 -14.72 -2.92
CA VAL A 121 8.82 -15.96 -3.02
C VAL A 121 10.32 -15.66 -3.05
N GLY A 122 10.69 -14.38 -3.13
CA GLY A 122 12.08 -13.90 -3.09
C GLY A 122 12.69 -13.73 -4.48
N ASP A 123 11.92 -13.89 -5.55
CA ASP A 123 12.39 -13.62 -6.90
C ASP A 123 12.50 -12.10 -7.11
N ARG A 124 13.46 -11.71 -7.95
CA ARG A 124 13.76 -10.31 -8.24
C ARG A 124 13.24 -9.96 -9.61
N HIS A 125 12.50 -8.85 -9.68
CA HIS A 125 11.90 -8.34 -10.91
C HIS A 125 12.38 -6.92 -11.17
N GLN A 126 12.31 -6.48 -12.42
CA GLN A 126 12.56 -5.10 -12.79
C GLN A 126 11.45 -4.57 -13.70
N PHE A 127 10.82 -3.48 -13.24
CA PHE A 127 9.97 -2.64 -14.07
C PHE A 127 10.83 -1.74 -14.96
N GLN A 128 10.65 -1.83 -16.27
CA GLN A 128 11.43 -1.10 -17.28
C GLN A 128 10.59 -0.07 -18.05
N GLY A 129 9.40 0.28 -17.56
CA GLY A 129 8.51 1.23 -18.22
C GLY A 129 7.62 0.59 -19.27
N ARG A 130 7.17 1.40 -20.25
CA ARG A 130 6.21 0.96 -21.28
C ARG A 130 6.83 -0.11 -22.18
N ASN A 131 6.06 -1.13 -22.52
CA ASN A 131 6.53 -2.19 -23.40
C ASN A 131 6.65 -1.66 -24.84
N PRO A 132 7.83 -1.73 -25.49
CA PRO A 132 7.98 -1.30 -26.88
C PRO A 132 7.35 -2.26 -27.89
N ALA A 133 7.04 -3.51 -27.49
CA ALA A 133 6.47 -4.50 -28.39
C ALA A 133 5.00 -4.19 -28.71
N ALA A 134 4.74 -3.76 -29.95
CA ALA A 134 3.39 -3.53 -30.45
C ALA A 134 2.58 -4.85 -30.41
N GLY A 135 1.36 -4.78 -29.87
CA GLY A 135 0.46 -5.95 -29.77
C GLY A 135 0.74 -6.89 -28.60
N SER A 136 1.72 -6.59 -27.73
CA SER A 136 1.93 -7.36 -26.50
C SER A 136 0.76 -7.19 -25.52
N MET A 137 0.38 -8.27 -24.83
CA MET A 137 -0.61 -8.19 -23.74
C MET A 137 -0.01 -7.46 -22.52
N ALA A 138 1.30 -7.54 -22.32
CA ALA A 138 2.01 -6.75 -21.32
C ALA A 138 2.15 -5.29 -21.79
N LYS A 139 1.31 -4.40 -21.26
CA LYS A 139 1.40 -2.95 -21.50
C LYS A 139 2.76 -2.36 -21.04
N TYR A 140 3.34 -2.93 -19.99
CA TYR A 140 4.60 -2.52 -19.40
C TYR A 140 5.61 -3.66 -19.44
N ARG A 141 6.88 -3.32 -19.58
CA ARG A 141 7.96 -4.30 -19.60
C ARG A 141 8.36 -4.61 -18.16
N LEU A 142 8.12 -5.86 -17.78
CA LEU A 142 8.49 -6.40 -16.48
C LEU A 142 9.39 -7.61 -16.72
N VAL A 143 10.59 -7.60 -16.16
CA VAL A 143 11.62 -8.61 -16.41
C VAL A 143 11.94 -9.35 -15.13
N ASP A 144 11.90 -10.68 -15.18
CA ASP A 144 12.47 -11.54 -14.15
C ASP A 144 14.01 -11.46 -14.26
N LEU A 145 14.69 -11.05 -13.19
CA LEU A 145 16.14 -10.82 -13.22
C LEU A 145 16.97 -12.11 -13.12
N LYS A 146 16.35 -13.24 -12.79
CA LYS A 146 16.99 -14.55 -12.73
C LYS A 146 16.99 -15.22 -14.10
N THR A 147 15.88 -15.18 -14.83
CA THR A 147 15.78 -15.76 -16.18
C THR A 147 16.08 -14.77 -17.29
N ASN A 148 16.03 -13.47 -16.98
CA ASN A 148 16.10 -12.36 -17.94
C ASN A 148 14.95 -12.38 -18.97
N GLU A 149 13.84 -13.03 -18.64
CA GLU A 149 12.65 -13.11 -19.48
C GLU A 149 11.68 -11.98 -19.15
N ALA A 150 11.09 -11.38 -20.18
CA ALA A 150 10.04 -10.40 -20.01
C ALA A 150 8.68 -11.09 -19.90
N ALA A 151 7.89 -10.70 -18.90
CA ALA A 151 6.52 -11.18 -18.74
C ALA A 151 5.68 -10.84 -19.98
N ASP A 152 4.93 -11.82 -20.48
CA ASP A 152 4.13 -11.71 -21.70
C ASP A 152 2.77 -11.02 -21.50
N GLY A 153 2.40 -10.75 -20.23
CA GLY A 153 1.14 -10.12 -19.85
C GLY A 153 0.09 -11.12 -19.34
N SER A 154 0.35 -12.42 -19.45
CA SER A 154 -0.54 -13.46 -18.95
C SER A 154 -0.45 -13.62 -17.42
N SER A 155 -1.48 -14.24 -16.84
CA SER A 155 -1.42 -14.65 -15.43
C SER A 155 -0.35 -15.71 -15.16
N ALA A 156 0.08 -16.46 -16.19
CA ALA A 156 1.10 -17.49 -16.05
C ALA A 156 2.51 -16.90 -15.90
N SER A 157 2.78 -15.74 -16.52
CA SER A 157 4.03 -14.99 -16.31
C SER A 157 4.06 -14.17 -15.02
N GLY A 158 3.00 -14.25 -14.19
CA GLY A 158 2.90 -13.48 -12.95
C GLY A 158 2.74 -11.96 -13.16
N TYR A 159 2.47 -11.51 -14.39
CA TYR A 159 2.50 -10.10 -14.78
C TYR A 159 1.60 -9.23 -13.89
N SER A 160 0.33 -9.62 -13.71
CA SER A 160 -0.62 -8.86 -12.91
C SER A 160 -0.22 -8.78 -11.43
N THR A 161 0.19 -9.91 -10.85
CA THR A 161 0.66 -9.99 -9.46
C THR A 161 1.87 -9.10 -9.24
N ASN A 162 2.90 -9.23 -10.07
CA ASN A 162 4.15 -8.50 -9.90
C ASN A 162 4.00 -7.01 -10.22
N MET A 163 3.13 -6.63 -11.17
CA MET A 163 2.75 -5.22 -11.37
C MET A 163 2.02 -4.66 -10.14
N GLY A 164 1.14 -5.44 -9.50
CA GLY A 164 0.47 -5.06 -8.25
C GLY A 164 1.46 -4.81 -7.11
N ILE A 165 2.44 -5.70 -6.94
CA ILE A 165 3.53 -5.54 -5.97
C ILE A 165 4.33 -4.26 -6.23
N PHE A 166 4.75 -4.04 -7.49
CA PHE A 166 5.50 -2.84 -7.86
C PHE A 166 4.69 -1.55 -7.61
N ARG A 167 3.38 -1.55 -7.90
CA ARG A 167 2.49 -0.41 -7.62
C ARG A 167 2.36 -0.12 -6.13
N ALA A 168 2.32 -1.15 -5.29
CA ALA A 168 2.26 -0.98 -3.86
C ALA A 168 3.55 -0.34 -3.32
N LEU A 169 4.71 -0.78 -3.82
CA LEU A 169 6.02 -0.28 -3.38
C LEU A 169 6.36 1.11 -3.95
N CYS A 170 6.00 1.37 -5.21
CA CYS A 170 6.40 2.54 -5.98
C CYS A 170 5.20 3.27 -6.64
N PRO A 171 4.17 3.69 -5.89
CA PRO A 171 2.91 4.21 -6.42
C PRO A 171 3.03 5.45 -7.33
N ARG A 172 4.09 6.27 -7.19
CA ARG A 172 4.30 7.47 -8.02
C ARG A 172 4.89 7.15 -9.39
N THR A 173 5.74 6.13 -9.46
CA THR A 173 6.42 5.71 -10.71
C THR A 173 5.59 4.67 -11.44
N ALA A 174 4.88 3.83 -10.69
CA ALA A 174 4.09 2.77 -11.25
C ALA A 174 2.86 3.35 -11.96
N PRO A 175 2.57 2.85 -13.18
CA PRO A 175 1.38 3.27 -13.90
C PRO A 175 0.13 2.78 -13.16
N GLN A 176 -0.78 3.70 -12.89
CA GLN A 176 -2.13 3.36 -12.46
C GLN A 176 -2.87 2.80 -13.68
N ASP A 177 -3.73 1.80 -13.47
CA ASP A 177 -4.58 1.31 -14.56
C ASP A 177 -5.62 2.39 -14.88
N ASP A 178 -5.63 2.87 -16.13
CA ASP A 178 -6.77 3.59 -16.74
C ASP A 178 -7.81 2.58 -17.27
#